data_AF-A0A8T7JCK9-F1
#
_entry.id   AF-A0A8T7JCK9-F1
#
_cell.length_a   1.000
_cell.length_b   1.000
_cell.length_c   1.000
_cell.angle_alpha   90.00
_cell.angle_beta   90.00
_cell.angle_gamma   90.00
#
_symmetry.space_group_name_H-M   'P 1'
#
loop_
_entity.id
_entity.type
_entity.pdbx_description
1 polymer ?
#
loop_
_entity_poly.entity_id
_entity_poly.type
_entity_poly.pdbx_seq_one_letter_code
_entity_poly.pdbx_strand_id
1 'polypeptide(L)'
;MRLIVLLGLYALAIVAPLLLAWHYFGNPRGLPQELGTILGMLAFAMILSEFALSGRLKSFSESVGMDATMRFHRTVGWLALSAALLHPFFYGSTPSGGLFPWDSSREFSIASEFAAIATGVIALVLLPALIVLAVWRSALDYRYEVWRRLHGVLAAVIALLLLHHTLEAGRYAMHKNVALLWQILTALAILS
;
A
#
# COMPACT_ATOMS: atom_id res chain seq x y z
N MET A 1 -4.28 27.80 -6.19
CA MET A 1 -3.47 27.54 -4.98
C MET A 1 -3.97 26.32 -4.18
N ARG A 2 -5.27 26.20 -3.83
CA ARG A 2 -5.81 25.07 -3.05
C ARG A 2 -5.52 23.68 -3.63
N LEU A 3 -5.69 23.48 -4.93
CA LEU A 3 -5.39 22.19 -5.60
C LEU A 3 -3.92 21.78 -5.49
N ILE A 4 -2.99 22.72 -5.70
CA ILE A 4 -1.54 22.47 -5.63
C ILE A 4 -1.16 22.02 -4.21
N VAL A 5 -1.73 22.67 -3.19
CA VAL A 5 -1.53 22.29 -1.78
C VAL A 5 -2.04 20.87 -1.52
N LEU A 6 -3.24 20.53 -2.01
CA LEU A 6 -3.80 19.18 -1.85
C LEU A 6 -2.96 18.10 -2.54
N LEU A 7 -2.48 18.37 -3.76
CA LEU A 7 -1.59 17.46 -4.47
C LEU A 7 -0.23 17.32 -3.76
N GLY A 8 0.31 18.42 -3.21
CA GLY A 8 1.53 18.39 -2.42
C GLY A 8 1.38 17.58 -1.13
N LEU A 9 0.27 17.76 -0.41
CA LEU A 9 -0.04 16.97 0.78
C LEU A 9 -0.25 15.49 0.45
N TYR A 10 -0.91 15.19 -0.66
CA TYR A 10 -1.10 13.83 -1.16
C TYR A 10 0.25 13.16 -1.49
N ALA A 11 1.11 13.85 -2.26
CA ALA A 11 2.45 13.35 -2.58
C ALA A 11 3.29 13.15 -1.32
N LEU A 12 3.22 14.08 -0.36
CA LEU A 12 3.89 13.95 0.93
C LEU A 12 3.37 12.74 1.71
N ALA A 13 2.06 12.50 1.74
CA ALA A 13 1.49 11.34 2.43
C ALA A 13 2.00 10.01 1.83
N ILE A 14 2.15 9.92 0.51
CA ILE A 14 2.68 8.74 -0.17
C ILE A 14 4.18 8.54 0.13
N VAL A 15 4.96 9.61 0.15
CA VAL A 15 6.43 9.56 0.27
C VAL A 15 6.89 9.57 1.74
N ALA A 16 6.06 10.01 2.68
CA ALA A 16 6.40 10.11 4.10
C ALA A 16 6.93 8.78 4.70
N PRO A 17 6.34 7.60 4.43
CA PRO A 17 6.89 6.35 4.94
C PRO A 17 8.32 6.07 4.44
N LEU A 18 8.64 6.43 3.19
CA LEU A 18 9.98 6.28 2.62
C LEU A 18 10.98 7.22 3.29
N LEU A 19 10.61 8.49 3.47
CA LEU A 19 11.47 9.47 4.15
C LEU A 19 11.77 9.04 5.59
N LEU A 20 10.75 8.53 6.28
CA LEU A 20 10.89 8.04 7.64
C LEU A 20 11.77 6.79 7.71
N ALA A 21 11.59 5.85 6.79
CA ALA A 21 12.42 4.65 6.68
C ALA A 21 13.89 5.01 6.41
N TRP A 22 14.14 5.92 5.47
CA TRP A 22 15.48 6.43 5.15
C TRP A 22 16.14 7.07 6.36
N HIS A 23 15.41 7.91 7.10
CA HIS A 23 15.90 8.59 8.29
C HIS A 23 16.36 7.63 9.40
N TYR A 24 15.64 6.53 9.65
CA TYR A 24 15.94 5.63 10.77
C TYR A 24 16.95 4.52 10.45
N PHE A 25 17.02 4.05 9.21
CA PHE A 25 17.92 2.94 8.88
C PHE A 25 19.25 3.39 8.32
N GLY A 26 19.28 4.42 7.45
CA GLY A 26 20.52 5.01 6.91
C GLY A 26 21.42 4.09 6.04
N ASN A 27 21.24 2.77 6.11
CA ASN A 27 22.03 1.74 5.44
C ASN A 27 21.16 1.00 4.39
N PRO A 28 21.08 1.52 3.15
CA PRO A 28 20.30 0.88 2.10
C PRO A 28 20.86 -0.49 1.74
N ARG A 29 19.97 -1.43 1.37
CA ARG A 29 20.36 -2.71 0.75
C ARG A 29 20.93 -2.48 -0.66
N GLY A 30 21.30 -3.58 -1.30
CA GLY A 30 21.57 -3.56 -2.74
C GLY A 30 20.42 -2.93 -3.54
N LEU A 31 20.76 -2.28 -4.65
CA LEU A 31 19.82 -1.50 -5.45
C LEU A 31 18.55 -2.29 -5.84
N PRO A 32 18.60 -3.55 -6.28
CA PRO A 32 17.39 -4.31 -6.57
C PRO A 32 16.48 -4.42 -5.34
N GLN A 33 17.01 -4.80 -4.18
CA GLN A 33 16.22 -4.95 -2.96
C GLN A 33 15.59 -3.64 -2.51
N GLU A 34 16.30 -2.51 -2.67
CA GLU A 34 15.74 -1.19 -2.39
C GLU A 34 14.61 -0.81 -3.35
N LEU A 35 14.74 -1.11 -4.65
CA LEU A 35 13.65 -0.90 -5.60
C LEU A 35 12.42 -1.73 -5.23
N GLY A 36 12.60 -3.00 -4.85
CA GLY A 36 11.51 -3.84 -4.34
C GLY A 36 10.86 -3.25 -3.09
N THR A 37 11.64 -2.64 -2.21
CA THR A 37 11.12 -2.00 -0.99
C THR A 37 10.32 -0.76 -1.30
N ILE A 38 10.89 0.12 -2.14
CA ILE A 38 10.27 1.37 -2.55
C ILE A 38 8.94 1.09 -3.23
N LEU A 39 8.89 0.12 -4.16
CA LEU A 39 7.66 -0.26 -4.84
C LEU A 39 6.61 -0.82 -3.86
N GLY A 40 7.00 -1.68 -2.92
CA GLY A 40 6.08 -2.23 -1.92
C GLY A 40 5.50 -1.15 -0.99
N MET A 41 6.35 -0.25 -0.50
CA MET A 41 5.93 0.86 0.38
C MET A 41 5.06 1.87 -0.38
N LEU A 42 5.42 2.23 -1.61
CA LEU A 42 4.59 3.11 -2.44
C LEU A 42 3.24 2.47 -2.76
N ALA A 43 3.20 1.18 -3.09
CA ALA A 43 1.96 0.46 -3.33
C ALA A 43 1.03 0.54 -2.12
N PHE A 44 1.54 0.23 -0.92
CA PHE A 44 0.73 0.27 0.29
C PHE A 44 0.25 1.70 0.62
N ALA A 45 1.13 2.70 0.54
CA ALA A 45 0.77 4.09 0.79
C ALA A 45 -0.29 4.60 -0.21
N MET A 46 -0.16 4.26 -1.49
CA MET A 46 -1.17 4.56 -2.51
C MET A 46 -2.51 3.89 -2.17
N ILE A 47 -2.53 2.59 -1.82
CA ILE A 47 -3.75 1.87 -1.45
C ILE A 47 -4.44 2.52 -0.24
N LEU A 48 -3.69 2.93 0.78
CA LEU A 48 -4.28 3.64 1.93
C LEU A 48 -4.87 4.99 1.52
N SER A 49 -4.23 5.70 0.59
CA SER A 49 -4.74 6.97 0.08
C SER A 49 -6.03 6.83 -0.73
N GLU A 50 -6.30 5.66 -1.32
CA GLU A 50 -7.55 5.41 -2.08
C GLU A 50 -8.81 5.53 -1.21
N PHE A 51 -8.70 5.28 0.11
CA PHE A 51 -9.83 5.46 1.03
C PHE A 51 -10.25 6.92 1.11
N ALA A 52 -9.28 7.84 1.16
CA ALA A 52 -9.50 9.27 1.10
C ALA A 52 -10.11 9.71 -0.25
N LEU A 53 -9.69 9.06 -1.34
CA LEU A 53 -10.16 9.33 -2.71
C LEU A 53 -11.53 8.70 -3.04
N SER A 54 -12.09 7.88 -2.16
CA SER A 54 -13.39 7.21 -2.36
C SER A 54 -14.63 8.14 -2.35
N GLY A 55 -14.41 9.46 -2.27
CA GLY A 55 -15.45 10.48 -2.21
C GLY A 55 -16.04 10.71 -0.81
N ARG A 56 -15.53 10.04 0.22
CA ARG A 56 -15.97 10.20 1.62
C ARG A 56 -15.46 11.50 2.25
N LEU A 57 -14.27 11.95 1.87
CA LEU A 57 -13.73 13.24 2.32
C LEU A 57 -14.33 14.39 1.51
N LYS A 58 -15.41 14.97 2.05
CA LYS A 58 -16.11 16.14 1.45
C LYS A 58 -15.17 17.27 1.04
N SER A 59 -14.19 17.60 1.88
CA SER A 59 -13.23 18.68 1.60
C SER A 59 -12.43 18.46 0.30
N PHE A 60 -12.14 17.20 -0.07
CA PHE A 60 -11.43 16.90 -1.30
C PHE A 60 -12.39 16.94 -2.50
N SER A 61 -13.52 16.24 -2.40
CA SER A 61 -14.49 16.13 -3.50
C SER A 61 -15.16 17.46 -3.86
N GLU A 62 -15.40 18.36 -2.89
CA GLU A 62 -15.91 19.72 -3.14
C GLU A 62 -14.91 20.64 -3.84
N SER A 63 -13.60 20.40 -3.64
CA SER A 63 -12.54 21.27 -4.17
C SER A 63 -11.99 20.85 -5.53
N VAL A 64 -12.02 19.54 -5.83
CA VAL A 64 -11.48 18.97 -7.08
C VAL A 64 -12.60 18.52 -8.02
N GLY A 65 -13.79 18.22 -7.49
CA GLY A 65 -14.91 17.65 -8.23
C GLY A 65 -14.88 16.11 -8.23
N MET A 66 -16.07 15.52 -8.23
CA MET A 66 -16.25 14.07 -8.13
C MET A 66 -15.65 13.31 -9.33
N ASP A 67 -15.86 13.80 -10.55
CA ASP A 67 -15.37 13.14 -11.77
C ASP A 67 -13.84 13.09 -11.83
N ALA A 68 -13.19 14.20 -11.48
CA ALA A 68 -11.74 14.29 -11.42
C ALA A 68 -11.18 13.39 -10.30
N THR A 69 -11.82 13.38 -9.13
CA THR A 69 -11.46 12.48 -8.02
C THR A 69 -11.55 11.01 -8.44
N MET A 70 -12.63 10.59 -9.11
CA MET A 70 -12.81 9.21 -9.57
C MET A 70 -11.89 8.82 -10.72
N ARG A 71 -11.46 9.78 -11.57
CA ARG A 71 -10.38 9.54 -12.54
C ARG A 71 -9.06 9.30 -11.83
N PHE A 72 -8.75 10.13 -10.83
CA PHE A 72 -7.52 10.03 -10.05
C PHE A 72 -7.44 8.71 -9.26
N HIS A 73 -8.50 8.34 -8.54
CA HIS A 73 -8.68 7.04 -7.87
C HIS A 73 -8.34 5.87 -8.82
N ARG A 74 -8.90 5.86 -10.05
CA ARG A 74 -8.58 4.81 -11.02
C ARG A 74 -7.11 4.81 -11.43
N THR A 75 -6.52 5.97 -11.71
CA THR A 75 -5.10 6.07 -12.09
C THR A 75 -4.19 5.56 -10.96
N VAL A 76 -4.43 6.00 -9.73
CA VAL A 76 -3.64 5.59 -8.57
C VAL A 76 -3.84 4.12 -8.26
N GLY A 77 -5.07 3.59 -8.35
CA GLY A 77 -5.34 2.16 -8.22
C GLY A 77 -4.54 1.29 -9.19
N TRP A 78 -4.42 1.71 -10.45
CA TRP A 78 -3.56 1.01 -11.43
C TRP A 78 -2.07 1.14 -11.11
N LEU A 79 -1.60 2.33 -10.71
CA LEU A 79 -0.20 2.52 -10.29
C LEU A 79 0.16 1.67 -9.07
N ALA A 80 -0.73 1.61 -8.08
CA ALA A 80 -0.57 0.80 -6.89
C ALA A 80 -0.53 -0.70 -7.22
N LEU A 81 -1.41 -1.16 -8.11
CA LEU A 81 -1.39 -2.54 -8.60
C LEU A 81 -0.07 -2.85 -9.32
N SER A 82 0.39 -1.99 -10.23
CA SER A 82 1.65 -2.19 -10.93
C SER A 82 2.84 -2.25 -9.97
N ALA A 83 2.92 -1.33 -9.02
CA ALA A 83 3.97 -1.34 -8.00
C ALA A 83 3.90 -2.61 -7.13
N ALA A 84 2.70 -3.02 -6.70
CA ALA A 84 2.47 -4.24 -5.93
C ALA A 84 2.85 -5.50 -6.73
N LEU A 85 2.55 -5.58 -8.03
CA LEU A 85 2.93 -6.74 -8.84
C LEU A 85 4.44 -6.80 -9.09
N LEU A 86 5.09 -5.66 -9.29
CA LEU A 86 6.52 -5.61 -9.61
C LEU A 86 7.41 -5.87 -8.40
N HIS A 87 7.01 -5.44 -7.20
CA HIS A 87 7.88 -5.45 -6.02
C HIS A 87 8.55 -6.81 -5.68
N PRO A 88 7.91 -7.99 -5.81
CA PRO A 88 8.52 -9.25 -5.41
C PRO A 88 9.67 -9.66 -6.34
N PHE A 89 9.61 -9.27 -7.62
CA PHE A 89 10.59 -9.64 -8.64
C PHE A 89 11.97 -9.02 -8.40
N PHE A 90 12.03 -7.98 -7.58
CA PHE A 90 13.26 -7.29 -7.22
C PHE A 90 14.08 -7.99 -6.13
N TYR A 91 13.55 -9.06 -5.51
CA TYR A 91 14.23 -9.79 -4.44
C TYR A 91 14.86 -11.11 -4.88
N GLY A 92 14.73 -11.52 -6.15
CA GLY A 92 14.99 -12.90 -6.60
C GLY A 92 16.38 -13.49 -6.31
N SER A 93 17.43 -12.68 -6.20
CA SER A 93 18.80 -13.13 -5.87
C SER A 93 19.16 -13.00 -4.38
N THR A 94 18.20 -12.63 -3.54
CA THR A 94 18.44 -12.33 -2.13
C THR A 94 18.30 -13.59 -1.28
N PRO A 95 19.26 -13.89 -0.38
CA PRO A 95 19.09 -14.91 0.65
C PRO A 95 17.73 -14.77 1.35
N SER A 96 16.95 -15.85 1.41
CA SER A 96 15.59 -15.82 1.94
C SER A 96 15.43 -16.82 3.08
N GLY A 97 14.68 -16.44 4.11
CA GLY A 97 14.40 -17.30 5.25
C GLY A 97 13.77 -16.50 6.40
N GLY A 98 13.98 -16.98 7.63
CA GLY A 98 13.63 -16.25 8.85
C GLY A 98 14.69 -15.24 9.25
N LEU A 99 14.73 -14.89 10.54
CA LEU A 99 15.76 -14.01 11.09
C LEU A 99 17.09 -14.77 11.23
N PHE A 100 18.15 -14.24 10.61
CA PHE A 100 19.49 -14.79 10.73
C PHE A 100 20.27 -14.11 11.88
N PRO A 101 21.01 -14.85 12.72
CA PRO A 101 21.80 -14.25 13.81
C PRO A 101 22.86 -13.24 13.34
N TRP A 102 23.39 -13.44 12.14
CA TRP A 102 24.41 -12.59 11.51
C TRP A 102 23.81 -11.44 10.68
N ASP A 103 22.49 -11.41 10.49
CA ASP A 103 21.76 -10.36 9.77
C ASP A 103 20.46 -10.00 10.50
N SER A 104 20.62 -9.56 11.76
CA SER A 104 19.50 -9.19 12.63
C SER A 104 18.71 -7.97 12.11
N SER A 105 19.27 -7.21 11.14
CA SER A 105 18.63 -6.05 10.53
C SER A 105 18.02 -6.33 9.15
N ARG A 106 18.08 -7.58 8.66
CA ARG A 106 17.62 -7.99 7.31
C ARG A 106 18.21 -7.14 6.19
N GLU A 107 19.48 -6.75 6.31
CA GLU A 107 20.20 -5.99 5.29
C GLU A 107 20.56 -6.86 4.10
N PHE A 108 20.94 -8.10 4.36
CA PHE A 108 21.44 -9.05 3.35
C PHE A 108 20.45 -10.18 3.07
N SER A 109 19.34 -10.24 3.81
CA SER A 109 18.32 -11.26 3.69
C SER A 109 16.91 -10.68 3.60
N ILE A 110 15.97 -11.51 3.14
CA ILE A 110 14.54 -11.22 3.13
C ILE A 110 13.76 -12.25 3.93
N ALA A 111 12.72 -11.78 4.60
CA ALA A 111 11.75 -12.66 5.22
C ALA A 111 10.95 -13.42 4.14
N SER A 112 11.02 -14.74 4.13
CA SER A 112 10.24 -15.60 3.23
C SER A 112 9.50 -16.73 3.96
N GLU A 113 9.52 -16.71 5.29
CA GLU A 113 8.72 -17.63 6.10
C GLU A 113 7.22 -17.45 5.79
N PHE A 114 6.50 -18.57 5.75
CA PHE A 114 5.10 -18.59 5.33
C PHE A 114 4.25 -17.57 6.09
N ALA A 115 4.40 -17.47 7.41
CA ALA A 115 3.64 -16.52 8.23
C ALA A 115 3.88 -15.05 7.84
N ALA A 116 5.12 -14.71 7.46
CA ALA A 116 5.50 -13.34 7.07
C ALA A 116 4.96 -12.95 5.68
N ILE A 117 4.92 -13.90 4.74
CA ILE A 117 4.56 -13.60 3.34
C ILE A 117 3.11 -13.95 2.97
N ALA A 118 2.44 -14.85 3.70
CA ALA A 118 1.11 -15.35 3.32
C ALA A 118 0.08 -14.22 3.16
N THR A 119 0.05 -13.27 4.08
CA THR A 119 -0.84 -12.11 4.01
C THR A 119 -0.54 -11.20 2.82
N GLY A 120 0.73 -11.02 2.47
CA GLY A 120 1.16 -10.31 1.27
C GLY A 120 0.72 -11.01 -0.01
N VAL A 121 0.87 -12.34 -0.08
CA VAL A 121 0.42 -13.16 -1.22
C VAL A 121 -1.09 -13.10 -1.38
N ILE A 122 -1.85 -13.23 -0.28
CA ILE A 122 -3.31 -13.11 -0.32
C ILE A 122 -3.71 -11.71 -0.80
N ALA A 123 -3.09 -10.65 -0.26
CA ALA A 123 -3.35 -9.28 -0.71
C ALA A 123 -2.99 -9.07 -2.20
N LEU A 124 -1.91 -9.68 -2.68
CA LEU A 124 -1.48 -9.61 -4.08
C LEU A 124 -2.48 -10.28 -5.04
N VAL A 125 -3.23 -11.27 -4.58
CA VAL A 125 -4.33 -11.89 -5.35
C VAL A 125 -5.62 -11.08 -5.23
N LEU A 126 -5.94 -10.60 -4.03
CA LEU A 126 -7.18 -9.85 -3.77
C LEU A 126 -7.18 -8.46 -4.43
N LEU A 127 -6.04 -7.79 -4.54
CA LEU A 127 -5.96 -6.45 -5.13
C LEU A 127 -6.35 -6.44 -6.63
N PRO A 128 -5.80 -7.31 -7.51
CA PRO A 128 -6.32 -7.51 -8.86
C PRO A 128 -7.81 -7.83 -8.89
N ALA A 129 -8.29 -8.72 -8.00
CA ALA A 129 -9.70 -9.09 -7.93
C ALA A 129 -10.59 -7.89 -7.57
N LEU A 130 -10.15 -7.03 -6.64
CA LEU A 130 -10.83 -5.78 -6.27
C LEU A 130 -10.91 -4.81 -7.47
N ILE A 131 -9.84 -4.70 -8.25
CA ILE A 131 -9.80 -3.85 -9.46
C ILE A 131 -10.70 -4.43 -10.55
N VAL A 132 -10.69 -5.73 -10.78
CA VAL A 132 -11.62 -6.41 -11.71
C VAL A 132 -13.07 -6.18 -11.27
N LEU A 133 -13.38 -6.35 -9.98
CA LEU A 133 -14.69 -6.05 -9.40
C LEU A 133 -15.11 -4.60 -9.66
N ALA A 134 -14.16 -3.66 -9.68
CA ALA A 134 -14.42 -2.25 -9.96
C ALA A 134 -14.63 -1.94 -11.44
N VAL A 135 -13.79 -2.49 -12.31
CA VAL A 135 -13.85 -2.29 -13.77
C VAL A 135 -15.12 -2.92 -14.36
N TRP A 136 -15.47 -4.14 -13.94
CA TRP A 136 -16.64 -4.86 -14.42
C TRP A 136 -17.92 -4.57 -13.63
N ARG A 137 -17.97 -3.50 -12.83
CA ARG A 137 -19.15 -3.14 -12.01
C ARG A 137 -20.46 -3.19 -12.80
N SER A 138 -20.48 -2.64 -14.03
CA SER A 138 -21.69 -2.54 -14.85
C SER A 138 -22.14 -3.88 -15.46
N ALA A 139 -21.27 -4.89 -15.48
CA ALA A 139 -21.59 -6.24 -15.94
C ALA A 139 -22.10 -7.14 -14.81
N LEU A 140 -21.96 -6.71 -13.55
CA LEU A 140 -22.48 -7.42 -12.39
C LEU A 140 -23.94 -7.02 -12.17
N ASP A 141 -24.81 -8.01 -12.00
CA ASP A 141 -26.24 -7.80 -11.69
C ASP A 141 -26.47 -7.40 -10.21
N TYR A 142 -25.52 -6.67 -9.63
CA TYR A 142 -25.56 -6.25 -8.23
C TYR A 142 -26.15 -4.85 -8.12
N ARG A 143 -27.01 -4.66 -7.12
CA ARG A 143 -27.40 -3.31 -6.68
C ARG A 143 -26.15 -2.51 -6.32
N TYR A 144 -26.13 -1.23 -6.69
CA TYR A 144 -24.97 -0.35 -6.45
C TYR A 144 -24.51 -0.35 -4.99
N GLU A 145 -25.45 -0.34 -4.04
CA GLU A 145 -25.14 -0.38 -2.61
C GLU A 145 -24.41 -1.65 -2.19
N VAL A 146 -24.79 -2.81 -2.75
CA VAL A 146 -24.16 -4.10 -2.47
C VAL A 146 -22.74 -4.09 -3.03
N TRP A 147 -22.58 -3.69 -4.30
CA TRP A 147 -21.24 -3.56 -4.90
C TRP A 147 -20.35 -2.61 -4.11
N ARG A 148 -20.87 -1.44 -3.70
CA ARG A 148 -20.11 -0.44 -2.93
C ARG A 148 -19.67 -0.98 -1.57
N ARG A 149 -20.53 -1.73 -0.87
CA ARG A 149 -20.18 -2.39 0.39
C ARG A 149 -19.13 -3.48 0.17
N LEU A 150 -19.31 -4.35 -0.82
CA LEU A 150 -18.36 -5.41 -1.15
C LEU A 150 -16.97 -4.85 -1.49
N HIS A 151 -16.90 -3.85 -2.38
CA HIS A 151 -15.65 -3.19 -2.74
C HIS A 151 -14.97 -2.56 -1.51
N GLY A 152 -15.74 -1.85 -0.67
CA GLY A 152 -15.20 -1.23 0.54
C GLY A 152 -14.70 -2.23 1.59
N VAL A 153 -15.44 -3.31 1.84
CA VAL A 153 -15.03 -4.38 2.76
C VAL A 153 -13.79 -5.08 2.25
N LEU A 154 -13.75 -5.43 0.95
CA LEU A 154 -12.59 -6.07 0.35
C LEU A 154 -11.35 -5.17 0.39
N ALA A 155 -11.51 -3.87 0.13
CA ALA A 155 -10.43 -2.89 0.29
C ALA A 155 -9.90 -2.83 1.73
N ALA A 156 -10.78 -2.83 2.74
CA ALA A 156 -10.38 -2.84 4.16
C ALA A 156 -9.63 -4.12 4.54
N VAL A 157 -10.08 -5.29 4.06
CA VAL A 157 -9.37 -6.56 4.25
C VAL A 157 -7.98 -6.51 3.62
N ILE A 158 -7.85 -6.01 2.38
CA ILE A 158 -6.55 -5.84 1.72
C ILE A 158 -5.64 -4.93 2.55
N ALA A 159 -6.14 -3.78 3.04
CA ALA A 159 -5.34 -2.87 3.85
C ALA A 159 -4.80 -3.52 5.14
N LEU A 160 -5.62 -4.33 5.83
CA LEU A 160 -5.20 -5.06 7.03
C LEU A 160 -4.17 -6.17 6.72
N LEU A 161 -4.36 -6.91 5.62
CA LEU A 161 -3.39 -7.90 5.16
C LEU A 161 -2.05 -7.27 4.79
N LEU A 162 -2.08 -6.12 4.10
CA LEU A 162 -0.88 -5.36 3.77
C LEU A 162 -0.18 -4.79 4.99
N LEU A 163 -0.94 -4.31 5.99
CA LEU A 163 -0.37 -3.89 7.27
C LEU A 163 0.38 -5.05 7.93
N HIS A 164 -0.27 -6.20 8.09
CA HIS A 164 0.36 -7.38 8.67
C HIS A 164 1.61 -7.79 7.89
N HIS A 165 1.52 -7.91 6.57
CA HIS A 165 2.67 -8.24 5.72
C HIS A 165 3.83 -7.24 5.88
N THR A 166 3.53 -5.95 5.93
CA THR A 166 4.52 -4.89 6.10
C THR A 166 5.22 -5.00 7.44
N LEU A 167 4.49 -5.25 8.52
CA LEU A 167 5.04 -5.38 9.87
C LEU A 167 5.90 -6.65 10.03
N GLU A 168 5.49 -7.76 9.43
CA GLU A 168 6.18 -9.05 9.57
C GLU A 168 7.37 -9.21 8.61
N ALA A 169 7.22 -8.82 7.34
CA ALA A 169 8.23 -9.03 6.31
C ALA A 169 9.10 -7.78 6.04
N GLY A 170 8.57 -6.59 6.28
CA GLY A 170 9.23 -5.33 5.91
C GLY A 170 10.39 -4.96 6.82
N ARG A 171 11.62 -4.95 6.28
CA ARG A 171 12.85 -4.50 6.98
C ARG A 171 12.64 -3.18 7.71
N TYR A 172 12.18 -2.16 7.00
CA TYR A 172 12.06 -0.81 7.56
C TYR A 172 10.96 -0.69 8.61
N ALA A 173 9.96 -1.57 8.58
CA ALA A 173 8.91 -1.61 9.59
C ALA A 173 9.38 -2.24 10.91
N MET A 174 10.58 -2.86 10.95
CA MET A 174 11.18 -3.31 12.22
C MET A 174 11.48 -2.15 13.16
N HIS A 175 11.64 -0.93 12.64
CA HIS A 175 11.75 0.26 13.48
C HIS A 175 10.36 0.74 13.94
N LYS A 176 10.18 0.83 15.26
CA LYS A 176 8.90 1.14 15.92
C LYS A 176 8.16 2.36 15.36
N ASN A 177 8.87 3.41 14.97
CA ASN A 177 8.24 4.64 14.47
C ASN A 177 7.71 4.47 13.04
N VAL A 178 8.36 3.64 12.21
CA VAL A 178 7.88 3.31 10.87
C VAL A 178 6.67 2.37 10.97
N ALA A 179 6.72 1.37 11.85
CA ALA A 179 5.57 0.52 12.16
C ALA A 179 4.36 1.33 12.64
N LEU A 180 4.57 2.25 13.59
CA LEU A 180 3.52 3.10 14.14
C LEU A 180 2.90 3.98 13.05
N LEU A 181 3.71 4.54 12.15
CA LEU A 181 3.18 5.30 11.02
C LEU A 181 2.24 4.44 10.16
N TRP A 182 2.63 3.22 9.80
CA TRP A 182 1.77 2.33 9.01
C TRP A 182 0.46 1.98 9.73
N GLN A 183 0.52 1.73 11.04
CA GLN A 183 -0.66 1.47 11.85
C GLN A 183 -1.60 2.68 11.88
N ILE A 184 -1.07 3.90 12.11
CA ILE A 184 -1.86 5.14 12.11
C ILE A 184 -2.49 5.38 10.73
N LEU A 185 -1.72 5.29 9.65
CA LEU A 185 -2.23 5.52 8.29
C LEU A 185 -3.33 4.50 7.94
N THR A 186 -3.17 3.25 8.34
CA THR A 186 -4.16 2.19 8.11
C THR A 186 -5.43 2.44 8.93
N ALA A 187 -5.29 2.82 10.21
CA ALA A 187 -6.43 3.17 11.05
C ALA A 187 -7.20 4.36 10.48
N LEU A 188 -6.50 5.43 10.07
CA LEU A 188 -7.11 6.60 9.44
C LEU A 188 -7.84 6.24 8.14
N ALA A 189 -7.25 5.38 7.30
CA ALA A 189 -7.87 4.93 6.06
C ALA A 189 -9.18 4.16 6.33
N ILE A 190 -9.16 3.19 7.25
CA ILE A 190 -10.33 2.37 7.59
C ILE A 190 -11.45 3.20 8.22
N LEU A 191 -11.11 4.22 9.02
CA LEU A 191 -12.07 5.07 9.71
C LEU A 191 -12.65 6.22 8.84
N SER A 192 -12.10 6.43 7.63
CA SER A 192 -12.50 7.53 6.72
C SER A 192 -13.78 7.30 5.92
#